data_AF-A0A928QM94-F1
#
_entry.id   AF-A0A928QM94-F1
#
_cell.length_a   1.000
_cell.length_b   1.000
_cell.length_c   1.000
_cell.angle_alpha   90.00
_cell.angle_beta   90.00
_cell.angle_gamma   90.00
#
_symmetry.space_group_name_H-M   'P 1'
#
loop_
_entity.id
_entity.type
_entity.pdbx_description
1 polymer ?
#
loop_
_entity_poly.entity_id
_entity_poly.type
_entity_poly.pdbx_seq_one_letter_code
_entity_poly.pdbx_strand_id
1 'polypeptide(L)'
;MKKSTFLTAVIVILLAVLVLLVYIAAGLGKTEPTDPSETTETITQTDPSTTQSTTASEPTTEPLPSETTAPTETLPEPKDEDFVRIRDYIPDLVVDLKYATEDNFTGVVIYDFTEPWLRYGTVKKLMAVQETLKKQGLGLKLWDGFRPTSAQEKLWNICPDPTYVSKLGTGSQSHCRGIAVDVTLVDTSGCELVMPTDFDDFSELADRDYADCSAEAAENAGLLEEVMEQNGFKPYFGEWWHYSDTVSYDIANDFEP
;
A
#
# COMPACT_ATOMS: atom_id res chain seq x y z
N MET A 1 3.20 -29.53 44.58
CA MET A 1 4.20 -29.47 43.48
C MET A 1 4.01 -28.25 42.54
N LYS A 2 3.64 -27.05 43.05
CA LYS A 2 3.47 -25.83 42.20
C LYS A 2 4.47 -24.69 42.51
N LYS A 3 5.18 -24.74 43.64
CA LYS A 3 6.16 -23.69 44.01
C LYS A 3 7.48 -23.78 43.24
N SER A 4 7.87 -24.97 42.78
CA SER A 4 9.13 -25.19 42.08
C SER A 4 9.13 -24.54 40.69
N THR A 5 8.06 -24.71 39.92
CA THR A 5 7.96 -24.17 38.54
C THR A 5 7.92 -22.65 38.52
N PHE A 6 7.26 -22.04 39.51
CA PHE A 6 7.22 -20.58 39.65
C PHE A 6 8.59 -19.99 39.98
N LEU A 7 9.35 -20.64 40.88
CA LEU A 7 10.70 -20.20 41.24
C LEU A 7 11.65 -20.30 40.04
N THR A 8 11.55 -21.36 39.23
CA THR A 8 12.35 -21.51 38.01
C THR A 8 12.03 -20.41 36.98
N ALA A 9 10.75 -20.10 36.76
CA ALA A 9 10.34 -19.04 35.84
C ALA A 9 10.85 -17.65 36.27
N VAL A 10 10.78 -17.33 37.57
CA VAL A 10 11.29 -16.06 38.10
C VAL A 10 12.82 -15.96 37.95
N ILE A 11 13.56 -17.06 38.18
CA ILE A 11 15.03 -17.07 38.00
C ILE A 11 15.40 -16.86 36.53
N VAL A 12 14.69 -17.49 35.58
CA VAL A 12 14.96 -17.32 34.15
C VAL A 12 14.70 -15.88 33.69
N ILE A 13 13.62 -15.26 34.16
CA ILE A 13 13.31 -13.85 33.84
C ILE A 13 14.39 -12.92 34.43
N LEU A 14 14.80 -13.14 35.68
CA LEU A 14 15.84 -12.33 36.32
C LEU A 14 17.20 -12.45 35.61
N LEU A 15 17.55 -13.64 35.12
CA LEU A 15 18.76 -13.85 34.33
C LEU A 15 18.70 -13.17 32.96
N ALA A 16 17.55 -13.22 32.28
CA ALA A 16 17.37 -12.55 30.99
C ALA A 16 17.47 -11.01 31.11
N VAL A 17 16.89 -10.43 32.16
CA VAL A 17 16.98 -8.99 32.45
C VAL A 17 18.42 -8.59 32.77
N LEU A 18 19.16 -9.42 33.52
CA LEU A 18 20.57 -9.15 33.84
C LEU A 18 21.45 -9.14 32.58
N VAL A 19 21.24 -10.09 31.65
CA VAL A 19 21.97 -10.15 30.37
C VAL A 19 21.68 -8.92 29.50
N LEU A 20 20.42 -8.49 29.45
CA LEU A 20 20.02 -7.28 28.71
C LEU A 20 20.68 -6.01 29.29
N LEU A 21 20.73 -5.88 30.62
CA LEU A 21 21.37 -4.75 31.29
C LEU A 21 22.90 -4.72 31.07
N VAL A 22 23.56 -5.88 31.01
CA VAL A 22 24.99 -5.98 30.68
C VAL A 22 25.24 -5.55 29.22
N TYR A 23 24.35 -5.93 28.29
CA TYR A 23 24.44 -5.51 26.89
C TYR A 23 24.30 -3.99 26.72
N ILE A 24 23.35 -3.37 27.44
CA ILE A 24 23.18 -1.91 27.41
C ILE A 24 24.41 -1.20 28.01
N ALA A 25 24.99 -1.74 29.09
CA ALA A 25 26.19 -1.18 29.70
C ALA A 25 27.45 -1.30 28.82
N ALA A 26 27.53 -2.33 27.97
CA ALA A 26 28.65 -2.54 27.05
C ALA A 26 28.59 -1.67 25.77
N GLY A 27 27.42 -1.09 25.45
CA GLY A 27 27.20 -0.29 24.23
C GLY A 27 27.62 1.18 24.30
N LEU A 28 28.05 1.69 25.46
CA LEU A 28 28.51 3.08 25.63
C LEU A 28 30.04 3.15 25.67
N GLY A 29 30.67 2.75 24.56
CA GLY A 29 32.11 2.89 24.32
C GLY A 29 32.42 4.07 23.40
N LYS A 30 32.97 5.14 23.99
CA LYS A 30 33.53 6.37 23.40
C LYS A 30 34.20 6.19 22.03
N THR A 31 33.95 7.11 21.10
CA THR A 31 34.90 7.46 20.04
C THR A 31 35.08 8.97 19.95
N GLU A 32 36.33 9.40 20.17
CA GLU A 32 36.97 10.62 19.66
C GLU A 32 38.46 10.56 20.08
N PRO A 33 39.40 11.28 19.47
CA PRO A 33 39.47 11.79 18.09
C PRO A 33 40.83 11.43 17.43
N THR A 34 40.96 11.55 16.11
CA THR A 34 42.28 11.63 15.45
C THR A 34 42.25 12.61 14.27
N ASP A 35 42.90 13.74 14.49
CA ASP A 35 43.49 14.62 13.46
C ASP A 35 44.93 14.14 13.20
N PRO A 36 45.44 14.19 11.96
CA PRO A 36 46.51 15.16 11.73
C PRO A 36 46.50 15.86 10.35
N SER A 37 46.72 17.18 10.44
CA SER A 37 47.74 17.95 9.72
C SER A 37 47.37 18.63 8.39
N GLU A 38 47.34 19.96 8.49
CA GLU A 38 47.93 20.99 7.60
C GLU A 38 47.72 20.89 6.08
N THR A 39 47.01 21.89 5.55
CA THR A 39 47.65 22.81 4.59
C THR A 39 47.01 24.20 4.66
N THR A 40 47.88 25.18 4.82
CA THR A 40 47.61 26.62 4.92
C THR A 40 47.31 27.19 3.55
N GLU A 41 46.19 27.92 3.38
CA GLU A 41 46.18 29.15 2.59
C GLU A 41 45.25 30.19 3.24
N THR A 42 45.86 31.35 3.45
CA THR A 42 45.28 32.59 3.98
C THR A 42 44.61 33.35 2.83
N ILE A 43 43.48 34.03 3.08
CA ILE A 43 43.22 35.44 2.68
C ILE A 43 41.90 35.92 3.33
N THR A 44 42.09 36.78 4.33
CA THR A 44 41.40 38.04 4.64
C THR A 44 39.94 38.06 5.10
N GLN A 45 39.81 38.29 6.41
CA GLN A 45 38.69 38.94 7.11
C GLN A 45 38.35 40.33 6.57
N THR A 46 37.06 40.66 6.55
CA THR A 46 36.56 41.90 7.18
C THR A 46 35.20 41.65 7.81
N ASP A 47 35.10 42.09 9.06
CA ASP A 47 34.04 41.93 10.05
C ASP A 47 33.06 43.15 9.99
N PRO A 48 32.26 43.49 11.01
CA PRO A 48 30.83 43.19 11.17
C PRO A 48 29.92 44.44 11.23
N SER A 49 28.58 44.27 11.21
CA SER A 49 27.68 45.04 12.11
C SER A 49 26.19 44.73 11.99
N THR A 50 25.60 44.44 13.15
CA THR A 50 24.52 45.19 13.81
C THR A 50 23.15 45.35 13.12
N THR A 51 22.19 44.64 13.71
CA THR A 51 20.81 45.03 14.08
C THR A 51 20.31 46.39 13.62
N GLN A 52 19.16 46.41 12.91
CA GLN A 52 18.14 47.41 13.16
C GLN A 52 16.74 46.91 12.82
N SER A 53 15.89 47.04 13.84
CA SER A 53 14.43 46.97 13.79
C SER A 53 13.88 48.20 13.08
N THR A 54 12.94 48.02 12.16
CA THR A 54 12.05 49.09 11.70
C THR A 54 10.62 48.58 11.55
N THR A 55 9.75 49.37 12.16
CA THR A 55 8.31 49.29 12.30
C THR A 55 7.53 49.39 10.98
N ALA A 56 6.46 48.60 10.93
CA ALA A 56 5.15 48.75 10.27
C ALA A 56 5.02 49.52 8.94
N SER A 57 4.37 48.86 7.97
CA SER A 57 3.32 49.46 7.15
C SER A 57 2.36 48.37 6.67
N GLU A 58 1.12 48.50 7.13
CA GLU A 58 -0.10 47.79 6.74
C GLU A 58 -0.44 48.11 5.28
N PRO A 59 -0.78 47.13 4.42
CA PRO A 59 -1.56 47.39 3.23
C PRO A 59 -3.01 46.96 3.46
N THR A 60 -3.87 47.95 3.27
CA THR A 60 -5.33 47.94 3.26
C THR A 60 -5.94 46.72 2.57
N THR A 61 -6.77 45.99 3.31
CA THR A 61 -7.67 44.95 2.81
C THR A 61 -8.81 45.60 2.03
N GLU A 62 -8.81 45.47 0.70
CA GLU A 62 -10.02 45.65 -0.10
C GLU A 62 -10.90 44.39 0.05
N PRO A 63 -12.22 44.53 0.27
CA PRO A 63 -13.11 43.38 0.36
C PRO A 63 -13.33 42.80 -1.05
N LEU A 64 -12.88 41.56 -1.24
CA LEU A 64 -13.14 40.76 -2.43
C LEU A 64 -14.67 40.59 -2.59
N PRO A 65 -15.24 40.81 -3.79
CA PRO A 65 -16.68 40.63 -4.01
C PRO A 65 -17.09 39.17 -3.78
N SER A 66 -18.15 38.98 -2.99
CA SER A 66 -18.75 37.70 -2.66
C SER A 66 -18.88 36.78 -3.88
N GLU A 67 -18.22 35.63 -3.81
CA GLU A 67 -18.47 34.51 -4.70
C GLU A 67 -19.94 34.13 -4.58
N THR A 68 -20.65 34.37 -5.66
CA THR A 68 -21.99 33.84 -5.90
C THR A 68 -21.86 32.32 -5.97
N THR A 69 -22.39 31.63 -4.96
CA THR A 69 -22.56 30.18 -4.95
C THR A 69 -23.40 29.76 -6.16
N ALA A 70 -22.74 29.28 -7.21
CA ALA A 70 -23.41 28.56 -8.27
C ALA A 70 -24.05 27.30 -7.68
N PRO A 71 -25.26 26.91 -8.10
CA PRO A 71 -25.87 25.67 -7.63
C PRO A 71 -25.02 24.49 -8.10
N THR A 72 -24.50 23.71 -7.14
CA THR A 72 -23.90 22.41 -7.41
C THR A 72 -24.99 21.50 -7.99
N GLU A 73 -25.00 21.31 -9.31
CA GLU A 73 -25.79 20.25 -9.93
C GLU A 73 -25.20 18.90 -9.47
N THR A 74 -25.85 18.26 -8.51
CA THR A 74 -25.52 16.89 -8.10
C THR A 74 -25.87 15.94 -9.24
N LEU A 75 -24.85 15.43 -9.93
CA LEU A 75 -24.97 14.34 -10.89
C LEU A 75 -25.65 13.12 -10.23
N PRO A 76 -26.45 12.34 -10.96
CA PRO A 76 -27.02 11.11 -10.43
C PRO A 76 -25.91 10.13 -10.05
N GLU A 77 -26.11 9.39 -8.96
CA GLU A 77 -25.19 8.33 -8.53
C GLU A 77 -25.01 7.28 -9.65
N PRO A 78 -23.77 6.85 -9.95
CA PRO A 78 -23.53 5.80 -10.95
C PRO A 78 -24.24 4.50 -10.59
N LYS A 79 -24.55 3.68 -11.59
CA LYS A 79 -25.05 2.32 -11.38
C LYS A 79 -23.90 1.41 -10.96
N ASP A 80 -24.23 0.32 -10.27
CA ASP A 80 -23.22 -0.65 -9.81
C ASP A 80 -22.34 -1.21 -10.95
N GLU A 81 -22.88 -1.31 -12.15
CA GLU A 81 -22.15 -1.77 -13.34
C GLU A 81 -21.28 -0.70 -13.99
N ASP A 82 -21.44 0.58 -13.66
CA ASP A 82 -20.67 1.65 -14.30
C ASP A 82 -19.22 1.61 -13.81
N PHE A 83 -18.26 1.89 -14.70
CA PHE A 83 -16.87 2.06 -14.31
C PHE A 83 -16.64 3.44 -13.72
N VAL A 84 -15.93 3.49 -12.61
CA VAL A 84 -15.56 4.72 -11.93
C VAL A 84 -14.09 4.69 -11.52
N ARG A 85 -13.48 5.86 -11.38
CA ARG A 85 -12.13 6.00 -10.79
C ARG A 85 -12.23 5.73 -9.31
N ILE A 86 -11.38 4.86 -8.78
CA ILE A 86 -11.43 4.52 -7.35
C ILE A 86 -11.13 5.75 -6.48
N ARG A 87 -10.18 6.61 -6.90
CA ARG A 87 -9.75 7.79 -6.15
C ARG A 87 -10.86 8.84 -5.94
N ASP A 88 -11.89 8.85 -6.79
CA ASP A 88 -13.05 9.74 -6.61
C ASP A 88 -13.89 9.36 -5.37
N TYR A 89 -13.76 8.12 -4.88
CA TYR A 89 -14.55 7.57 -3.78
C TYR A 89 -13.70 7.11 -2.58
N ILE A 90 -12.44 6.74 -2.81
CA ILE A 90 -11.46 6.34 -1.78
C ILE A 90 -10.18 7.18 -1.97
N PRO A 91 -10.21 8.49 -1.65
CA PRO A 91 -9.12 9.41 -1.97
C PRO A 91 -7.82 9.12 -1.20
N ASP A 92 -7.91 8.38 -0.09
CA ASP A 92 -6.77 8.00 0.75
C ASP A 92 -6.22 6.59 0.44
N LEU A 93 -6.76 5.90 -0.57
CA LEU A 93 -6.22 4.64 -1.05
C LEU A 93 -4.82 4.87 -1.64
N VAL A 94 -3.83 4.13 -1.16
CA VAL A 94 -2.50 4.13 -1.79
C VAL A 94 -2.59 3.33 -3.08
N VAL A 95 -2.05 3.87 -4.17
CA VAL A 95 -2.15 3.25 -5.50
C VAL A 95 -0.78 3.25 -6.13
N ASP A 96 -0.36 2.07 -6.57
CA ASP A 96 0.91 1.81 -7.25
C ASP A 96 0.64 0.83 -8.38
N LEU A 97 0.06 1.31 -9.48
CA LEU A 97 -0.33 0.48 -10.63
C LEU A 97 0.91 -0.15 -11.29
N LYS A 98 1.29 -1.35 -10.85
CA LYS A 98 2.54 -2.03 -11.24
C LYS A 98 2.65 -2.19 -12.75
N TYR A 99 1.55 -2.56 -13.39
CA TYR A 99 1.46 -2.76 -14.84
C TYR A 99 1.38 -1.48 -15.68
N ALA A 100 1.26 -0.30 -15.05
CA ALA A 100 1.47 1.00 -15.71
C ALA A 100 2.96 1.39 -15.79
N THR A 101 3.85 0.61 -15.18
CA THR A 101 5.29 0.89 -15.09
C THR A 101 6.10 -0.33 -15.52
N GLU A 102 7.43 -0.22 -15.53
CA GLU A 102 8.34 -1.37 -15.72
C GLU A 102 8.57 -2.16 -14.43
N ASP A 103 8.08 -1.67 -13.27
CA ASP A 103 8.15 -2.36 -11.98
C ASP A 103 7.06 -3.42 -11.87
N ASN A 104 7.22 -4.50 -12.63
CA ASN A 104 6.41 -5.71 -12.56
C ASN A 104 7.22 -6.89 -13.11
N PHE A 105 6.74 -8.11 -12.93
CA PHE A 105 7.49 -9.32 -13.30
C PHE A 105 7.90 -9.40 -14.79
N THR A 106 7.20 -8.68 -15.68
CA THR A 106 7.52 -8.66 -17.10
C THR A 106 8.64 -7.69 -17.46
N GLY A 107 8.91 -6.69 -16.61
CA GLY A 107 9.83 -5.59 -16.90
C GLY A 107 9.34 -4.65 -18.02
N VAL A 108 8.07 -4.73 -18.43
CA VAL A 108 7.49 -3.86 -19.47
C VAL A 108 6.22 -3.21 -18.97
N VAL A 109 5.96 -1.99 -19.45
CA VAL A 109 4.66 -1.32 -19.27
C VAL A 109 3.61 -2.10 -20.03
N ILE A 110 2.55 -2.57 -19.36
CA ILE A 110 1.49 -3.41 -19.94
C ILE A 110 0.35 -2.55 -20.49
N TYR A 111 -0.15 -1.60 -19.69
CA TYR A 111 -1.12 -0.57 -20.07
C TYR A 111 -0.59 0.84 -19.72
N ASP A 112 -1.18 1.91 -20.26
CA ASP A 112 -0.67 3.29 -20.12
C ASP A 112 -1.57 4.25 -19.32
N PHE A 113 -2.74 3.78 -18.84
CA PHE A 113 -3.55 4.56 -17.91
C PHE A 113 -2.92 4.60 -16.51
N THR A 114 -3.09 5.72 -15.80
CA THR A 114 -2.46 5.98 -14.49
C THR A 114 -3.46 6.05 -13.33
N GLU A 115 -4.76 5.95 -13.64
CA GLU A 115 -5.84 5.95 -12.66
C GLU A 115 -6.42 4.54 -12.54
N PRO A 116 -6.69 4.05 -11.32
CA PRO A 116 -7.30 2.75 -11.14
C PRO A 116 -8.82 2.85 -11.32
N TRP A 117 -9.39 1.86 -12.02
CA TRP A 117 -10.81 1.79 -12.32
C TRP A 117 -11.40 0.47 -11.83
N LEU A 118 -12.66 0.52 -11.38
CA LEU A 118 -13.48 -0.64 -11.04
C LEU A 118 -14.95 -0.34 -11.35
N ARG A 119 -15.77 -1.37 -11.35
CA ARG A 119 -17.23 -1.23 -11.30
C ARG A 119 -17.62 -0.51 -10.01
N TYR A 120 -18.57 0.41 -10.06
CA TYR A 120 -19.00 1.19 -8.89
C TYR A 120 -19.49 0.30 -7.74
N GLY A 121 -20.19 -0.80 -8.05
CA GLY A 121 -20.60 -1.79 -7.06
C GLY A 121 -19.42 -2.37 -6.27
N THR A 122 -18.31 -2.66 -6.97
CA THR A 122 -17.06 -3.15 -6.37
C THR A 122 -16.34 -2.05 -5.59
N VAL A 123 -16.34 -0.80 -6.08
CA VAL A 123 -15.78 0.35 -5.33
C VAL A 123 -16.48 0.53 -3.99
N LYS A 124 -17.81 0.41 -3.92
CA LYS A 124 -18.55 0.49 -2.64
C LYS A 124 -18.09 -0.55 -1.62
N LYS A 125 -17.76 -1.77 -2.07
CA LYS A 125 -17.22 -2.82 -1.22
C LYS A 125 -15.80 -2.50 -0.77
N LEU A 126 -14.95 -2.03 -1.69
CA LEU A 126 -13.58 -1.62 -1.38
C LEU A 126 -13.54 -0.43 -0.41
N MET A 127 -14.49 0.51 -0.52
CA MET A 127 -14.69 1.59 0.46
C MET A 127 -14.94 1.01 1.86
N ALA A 128 -15.81 0.02 1.99
CA ALA A 128 -16.12 -0.61 3.28
C ALA A 128 -14.91 -1.37 3.88
N VAL A 129 -14.08 -1.99 3.03
CA VAL A 129 -12.78 -2.55 3.44
C VAL A 129 -11.87 -1.46 3.99
N GLN A 130 -11.66 -0.38 3.23
CA GLN A 130 -10.80 0.74 3.66
C GLN A 130 -11.27 1.32 5.00
N GLU A 131 -12.57 1.53 5.17
CA GLU A 131 -13.14 2.03 6.43
C GLU A 131 -13.01 1.05 7.61
N THR A 132 -12.93 -0.25 7.34
CA THR A 132 -12.68 -1.27 8.36
C THR A 132 -11.22 -1.27 8.80
N LEU A 133 -10.29 -1.19 7.84
CA LEU A 133 -8.85 -1.14 8.11
C LEU A 133 -8.42 0.15 8.81
N LYS A 134 -9.02 1.30 8.44
CA LYS A 134 -8.77 2.59 9.09
C LYS A 134 -8.97 2.55 10.61
N LYS A 135 -9.99 1.83 11.08
CA LYS A 135 -10.28 1.68 12.53
C LYS A 135 -9.16 0.95 13.28
N GLN A 136 -8.32 0.22 12.55
CA GLN A 136 -7.17 -0.53 13.06
C GLN A 136 -5.84 0.21 12.83
N GLY A 137 -5.88 1.44 12.28
CA GLY A 137 -4.66 2.19 11.92
C GLY A 137 -3.98 1.67 10.65
N LEU A 138 -4.73 1.02 9.77
CA LEU A 138 -4.27 0.44 8.52
C LEU A 138 -5.03 1.02 7.33
N GLY A 139 -4.51 0.77 6.13
CA GLY A 139 -5.20 1.02 4.86
C GLY A 139 -4.81 -0.02 3.82
N LEU A 140 -5.34 0.14 2.61
CA LEU A 140 -4.92 -0.65 1.45
C LEU A 140 -3.91 0.10 0.59
N LYS A 141 -3.04 -0.67 -0.05
CA LYS A 141 -2.39 -0.30 -1.31
C LYS A 141 -2.90 -1.17 -2.44
N LEU A 142 -3.22 -0.56 -3.57
CA LEU A 142 -3.69 -1.22 -4.79
C LEU A 142 -2.56 -1.29 -5.82
N TRP A 143 -2.26 -2.52 -6.28
CA TRP A 143 -1.30 -2.78 -7.34
C TRP A 143 -1.94 -2.99 -8.72
N ASP A 144 -3.15 -3.55 -8.77
CA ASP A 144 -3.93 -3.65 -10.00
C ASP A 144 -5.44 -3.66 -9.73
N GLY A 145 -6.21 -3.20 -10.73
CA GLY A 145 -7.67 -3.12 -10.68
C GLY A 145 -8.29 -3.62 -11.97
N PHE A 146 -9.10 -2.80 -12.65
CA PHE A 146 -9.52 -3.13 -14.00
C PHE A 146 -8.32 -3.27 -14.94
N ARG A 147 -8.28 -4.39 -15.66
CA ARG A 147 -7.28 -4.69 -16.69
C ARG A 147 -7.99 -4.97 -18.02
N PRO A 148 -7.81 -4.14 -19.07
CA PRO A 148 -8.36 -4.41 -20.38
C PRO A 148 -7.96 -5.78 -20.93
N THR A 149 -8.77 -6.35 -21.81
CA THR A 149 -8.46 -7.65 -22.45
C THR A 149 -7.16 -7.58 -23.27
N SER A 150 -6.87 -6.43 -23.89
CA SER A 150 -5.61 -6.17 -24.60
C SER A 150 -4.39 -6.28 -23.66
N ALA A 151 -4.48 -5.75 -22.44
CA ALA A 151 -3.46 -5.88 -21.41
C ALA A 151 -3.30 -7.33 -20.92
N GLN A 152 -4.42 -8.04 -20.71
CA GLN A 152 -4.40 -9.46 -20.35
C GLN A 152 -3.74 -10.33 -21.44
N GLU A 153 -4.05 -10.06 -22.71
CA GLU A 153 -3.43 -10.75 -23.85
C GLU A 153 -1.94 -10.44 -23.96
N LYS A 154 -1.53 -9.20 -23.69
CA LYS A 154 -0.12 -8.81 -23.66
C LYS A 154 0.66 -9.54 -22.55
N LEU A 155 0.11 -9.61 -21.33
CA LEU A 155 0.69 -10.42 -20.25
C LEU A 155 0.85 -11.88 -20.66
N TRP A 156 -0.20 -12.48 -21.23
CA TRP A 156 -0.17 -13.86 -21.70
C TRP A 156 0.89 -14.09 -22.79
N ASN A 157 1.06 -13.15 -23.71
CA ASN A 157 2.06 -13.26 -24.78
C ASN A 157 3.50 -13.21 -24.23
N ILE A 158 3.72 -12.51 -23.11
CA ILE A 158 5.03 -12.46 -22.44
C ILE A 158 5.24 -13.72 -21.58
N CYS A 159 4.23 -14.12 -20.82
CA CYS A 159 4.24 -15.29 -19.94
C CYS A 159 3.05 -16.21 -20.23
N PRO A 160 3.17 -17.13 -21.22
CA PRO A 160 2.09 -18.04 -21.61
C PRO A 160 2.01 -19.27 -20.68
N ASP A 161 2.05 -19.04 -19.37
CA ASP A 161 1.92 -20.07 -18.35
C ASP A 161 0.59 -19.91 -17.60
N PRO A 162 -0.38 -20.82 -17.76
CA PRO A 162 -1.69 -20.71 -17.13
C PRO A 162 -1.65 -20.89 -15.61
N THR A 163 -0.51 -21.27 -15.05
CA THR A 163 -0.26 -21.28 -13.60
C THR A 163 -0.14 -19.85 -13.06
N TYR A 164 0.35 -18.91 -13.88
CA TYR A 164 0.72 -17.56 -13.45
C TYR A 164 -0.13 -16.47 -14.12
N VAL A 165 -0.49 -16.66 -15.38
CA VAL A 165 -1.26 -15.67 -16.15
C VAL A 165 -2.46 -16.37 -16.78
N SER A 166 -3.67 -15.91 -16.48
CA SER A 166 -4.88 -16.48 -17.10
C SER A 166 -4.94 -16.16 -18.60
N LYS A 167 -5.12 -17.18 -19.44
CA LYS A 167 -5.38 -16.97 -20.88
C LYS A 167 -6.82 -16.52 -21.10
N LEU A 168 -7.03 -15.46 -21.89
CA LEU A 168 -8.37 -15.00 -22.28
C LEU A 168 -9.26 -16.14 -22.80
N GLY A 169 -10.54 -16.09 -22.43
CA GLY A 169 -11.51 -17.15 -22.73
C GLY A 169 -11.36 -18.43 -21.89
N THR A 170 -10.33 -18.51 -21.05
CA THR A 170 -10.11 -19.59 -20.08
C THR A 170 -9.84 -19.00 -18.69
N GLY A 171 -9.95 -19.81 -17.63
CA GLY A 171 -9.66 -19.36 -16.27
C GLY A 171 -10.51 -18.17 -15.79
N SER A 172 -10.05 -17.53 -14.72
CA SER A 172 -10.66 -16.30 -14.21
C SER A 172 -10.29 -15.13 -15.11
N GLN A 173 -11.24 -14.24 -15.36
CA GLN A 173 -11.02 -12.98 -16.10
C GLN A 173 -11.62 -11.84 -15.27
N SER A 174 -11.44 -11.90 -13.96
CA SER A 174 -12.06 -11.02 -12.97
C SER A 174 -11.57 -9.57 -13.12
N HIS A 175 -10.28 -9.35 -13.39
CA HIS A 175 -9.76 -8.01 -13.71
C HIS A 175 -10.42 -7.41 -14.96
N CYS A 176 -10.57 -8.18 -16.04
CA CYS A 176 -11.26 -7.72 -17.26
C CYS A 176 -12.76 -7.46 -17.09
N ARG A 177 -13.35 -7.86 -15.95
CA ARG A 177 -14.74 -7.54 -15.60
C ARG A 177 -14.86 -6.27 -14.76
N GLY A 178 -13.75 -5.73 -14.28
CA GLY A 178 -13.70 -4.58 -13.37
C GLY A 178 -14.10 -4.92 -11.94
N ILE A 179 -13.91 -6.18 -11.53
CA ILE A 179 -14.33 -6.68 -10.22
C ILE A 179 -13.20 -7.26 -9.38
N ALA A 180 -11.97 -7.29 -9.88
CA ALA A 180 -10.82 -7.78 -9.13
C ALA A 180 -9.90 -6.65 -8.71
N VAL A 181 -9.23 -6.89 -7.59
CA VAL A 181 -8.18 -6.04 -7.05
C VAL A 181 -7.02 -6.91 -6.60
N ASP A 182 -5.81 -6.43 -6.86
CA ASP A 182 -4.58 -6.94 -6.29
C ASP A 182 -4.09 -5.92 -5.25
N VAL A 183 -4.08 -6.31 -3.97
CA VAL A 183 -3.90 -5.38 -2.84
C VAL A 183 -2.98 -5.92 -1.76
N THR A 184 -2.40 -4.99 -0.99
CA THR A 184 -1.71 -5.27 0.27
C THR A 184 -2.18 -4.31 1.38
N LEU A 185 -1.77 -4.58 2.61
CA LEU A 185 -1.99 -3.70 3.75
C LEU A 185 -0.86 -2.67 3.87
N VAL A 186 -1.22 -1.46 4.25
CA VAL A 186 -0.28 -0.40 4.61
C VAL A 186 -0.58 0.16 6.00
N ASP A 187 0.45 0.67 6.66
CA ASP A 187 0.31 1.44 7.89
C ASP A 187 -0.21 2.86 7.63
N THR A 188 -0.38 3.67 8.69
CA THR A 188 -0.80 5.07 8.58
C THR A 188 0.17 5.98 7.80
N SER A 189 1.40 5.54 7.56
CA SER A 189 2.41 6.25 6.78
C SER A 189 2.38 5.85 5.30
N GLY A 190 1.58 4.84 4.92
CA GLY A 190 1.54 4.26 3.59
C GLY A 190 2.64 3.23 3.33
N CYS A 191 3.34 2.78 4.38
CA CYS A 191 4.35 1.73 4.27
C CYS A 191 3.67 0.35 4.28
N GLU A 192 4.07 -0.52 3.36
CA GLU A 192 3.53 -1.88 3.26
C GLU A 192 3.88 -2.69 4.51
N LEU A 193 2.91 -3.48 4.98
CA LEU A 193 3.13 -4.47 6.03
C LEU A 193 3.88 -5.67 5.46
N VAL A 194 4.53 -6.44 6.33
CA VAL A 194 5.18 -7.70 5.94
C VAL A 194 4.11 -8.69 5.48
N MET A 195 4.25 -9.20 4.26
CA MET A 195 3.37 -10.19 3.63
C MET A 195 4.14 -11.46 3.28
N PRO A 196 3.47 -12.58 2.89
CA PRO A 196 4.15 -13.85 2.59
C PRO A 196 5.24 -13.72 1.51
N THR A 197 4.95 -12.93 0.48
CA THR A 197 5.83 -12.67 -0.66
C THR A 197 5.66 -11.22 -1.15
N ASP A 198 6.50 -10.82 -2.12
CA ASP A 198 6.22 -9.64 -2.95
C ASP A 198 5.06 -9.93 -3.93
N PHE A 199 4.53 -8.88 -4.57
CA PHE A 199 3.53 -8.97 -5.64
C PHE A 199 4.09 -9.71 -6.86
N ASP A 200 3.24 -10.50 -7.53
CA ASP A 200 3.60 -11.35 -8.67
C ASP A 200 4.70 -12.40 -8.35
N ASP A 201 4.84 -12.79 -7.08
CA ASP A 201 5.64 -13.96 -6.73
C ASP A 201 4.90 -15.24 -7.15
N PHE A 202 5.49 -15.98 -8.07
CA PHE A 202 4.89 -17.16 -8.67
C PHE A 202 5.31 -18.48 -8.01
N SER A 203 5.84 -18.42 -6.79
CA SER A 203 6.14 -19.59 -5.96
C SER A 203 4.94 -20.05 -5.13
N GLU A 204 5.05 -21.25 -4.55
CA GLU A 204 4.02 -21.77 -3.64
C GLU A 204 3.84 -20.89 -2.39
N LEU A 205 4.84 -20.08 -2.02
CA LEU A 205 4.76 -19.14 -0.89
C LEU A 205 3.68 -18.06 -1.05
N ALA A 206 3.23 -17.81 -2.29
CA ALA A 206 2.21 -16.82 -2.58
C ALA A 206 0.78 -17.32 -2.28
N ASP A 207 0.62 -18.63 -2.05
CA ASP A 207 -0.67 -19.21 -1.76
C ASP A 207 -1.20 -18.86 -0.35
N ARG A 208 -2.43 -19.30 -0.07
CA ARG A 208 -3.12 -19.00 1.18
C ARG A 208 -2.94 -20.03 2.30
N ASP A 209 -2.00 -20.98 2.16
CA ASP A 209 -1.67 -21.92 3.24
C ASP A 209 -0.92 -21.21 4.38
N TYR A 210 -0.05 -20.25 4.03
CA TYR A 210 0.76 -19.41 4.94
C TYR A 210 1.63 -20.18 5.96
N ALA A 211 1.66 -21.53 5.90
CA ALA A 211 2.33 -22.36 6.89
C ALA A 211 3.86 -22.31 6.80
N ASP A 212 4.37 -21.83 5.67
CA ASP A 212 5.78 -21.70 5.31
C ASP A 212 6.28 -20.25 5.26
N CYS A 213 5.44 -19.27 5.65
CA CYS A 213 5.84 -17.88 5.82
C CYS A 213 6.09 -17.49 7.29
N SER A 214 6.50 -16.25 7.54
CA SER A 214 6.68 -15.76 8.91
C SER A 214 5.35 -15.60 9.64
N ALA A 215 5.33 -15.71 10.98
CA ALA A 215 4.11 -15.54 11.76
C ALA A 215 3.46 -14.15 11.56
N GLU A 216 4.28 -13.11 11.39
CA GLU A 216 3.82 -11.75 11.09
C GLU A 216 3.16 -11.66 9.71
N ALA A 217 3.79 -12.26 8.69
CA ALA A 217 3.23 -12.34 7.34
C ALA A 217 1.89 -13.08 7.31
N ALA A 218 1.80 -14.22 8.00
CA ALA A 218 0.58 -15.02 8.08
C ALA A 218 -0.56 -14.25 8.79
N GLU A 219 -0.25 -13.51 9.87
CA GLU A 219 -1.24 -12.69 10.58
C GLU A 219 -1.76 -11.55 9.70
N ASN A 220 -0.86 -10.86 8.98
CA ASN A 220 -1.23 -9.76 8.09
C ASN A 220 -2.06 -10.24 6.89
N ALA A 221 -1.66 -11.34 6.24
CA ALA A 221 -2.39 -11.92 5.12
C ALA A 221 -3.76 -12.46 5.56
N GLY A 222 -3.83 -13.10 6.73
CA GLY A 222 -5.09 -13.55 7.34
C GLY A 222 -6.04 -12.39 7.67
N LEU A 223 -5.51 -11.27 8.19
CA LEU A 223 -6.30 -10.06 8.42
C LEU A 223 -6.85 -9.47 7.12
N LEU A 224 -6.01 -9.36 6.09
CA LEU A 224 -6.44 -8.87 4.78
C LEU A 224 -7.56 -9.76 4.22
N GLU A 225 -7.37 -11.07 4.25
CA GLU A 225 -8.37 -12.05 3.80
C GLU A 225 -9.69 -11.93 4.55
N GLU A 226 -9.66 -11.91 5.89
CA GLU A 226 -10.85 -11.76 6.72
C GLU A 226 -11.63 -10.49 6.36
N VAL A 227 -10.95 -9.34 6.28
CA VAL A 227 -11.63 -8.07 6.01
C VAL A 227 -12.19 -8.02 4.59
N MET A 228 -11.43 -8.52 3.60
CA MET A 228 -11.91 -8.59 2.21
C MET A 228 -13.15 -9.47 2.10
N GLU A 229 -13.15 -10.67 2.70
CA GLU A 229 -14.29 -11.60 2.68
C GLU A 229 -15.53 -11.03 3.39
N GLN A 230 -15.35 -10.41 4.56
CA GLN A 230 -16.44 -9.78 5.31
C GLN A 230 -17.16 -8.68 4.50
N ASN A 231 -16.46 -8.06 3.56
CA ASN A 231 -16.97 -7.00 2.70
C ASN A 231 -17.37 -7.49 1.29
N GLY A 232 -17.49 -8.80 1.10
CA GLY A 232 -18.09 -9.40 -0.09
C GLY A 232 -17.12 -9.58 -1.26
N PHE A 233 -15.83 -9.71 -0.97
CA PHE A 233 -14.85 -10.24 -1.90
C PHE A 233 -14.63 -11.75 -1.69
N LYS A 234 -14.10 -12.40 -2.71
CA LYS A 234 -13.68 -13.79 -2.69
C LYS A 234 -12.17 -13.86 -2.99
N PRO A 235 -11.37 -14.51 -2.14
CA PRO A 235 -9.96 -14.72 -2.38
C PRO A 235 -9.70 -15.71 -3.53
N TYR A 236 -8.54 -15.56 -4.19
CA TYR A 236 -7.97 -16.63 -5.03
C TYR A 236 -6.91 -17.41 -4.25
N PHE A 237 -6.97 -18.74 -4.31
CA PHE A 237 -6.15 -19.61 -3.46
C PHE A 237 -4.64 -19.49 -3.70
N GLY A 238 -4.22 -19.28 -4.96
CA GLY A 238 -2.80 -19.24 -5.32
C GLY A 238 -2.13 -17.87 -5.14
N GLU A 239 -2.89 -16.83 -4.80
CA GLU A 239 -2.38 -15.46 -4.70
C GLU A 239 -3.02 -14.76 -3.49
N TRP A 240 -2.22 -14.52 -2.46
CA TRP A 240 -2.68 -13.89 -1.21
C TRP A 240 -3.19 -12.45 -1.42
N TRP A 241 -2.70 -11.75 -2.45
CA TRP A 241 -3.08 -10.37 -2.78
C TRP A 241 -4.36 -10.27 -3.63
N HIS A 242 -4.78 -11.35 -4.31
CA HIS A 242 -5.85 -11.30 -5.30
C HIS A 242 -7.23 -11.55 -4.69
N TYR A 243 -8.14 -10.63 -4.95
CA TYR A 243 -9.53 -10.71 -4.54
C TYR A 243 -10.48 -10.30 -5.66
N SER A 244 -11.62 -11.00 -5.77
CA SER A 244 -12.67 -10.68 -6.74
C SER A 244 -14.01 -10.46 -6.07
N ASP A 245 -14.79 -9.52 -6.58
CA ASP A 245 -16.16 -9.29 -6.11
C ASP A 245 -17.00 -10.58 -6.23
N THR A 246 -17.78 -10.88 -5.19
CA THR A 246 -18.77 -11.97 -5.22
C THR A 246 -19.92 -11.73 -6.22
N VAL A 247 -20.12 -10.48 -6.65
CA VAL A 247 -21.01 -10.09 -7.74
C VAL A 247 -20.20 -10.03 -9.03
N SER A 248 -20.61 -10.82 -10.02
CA SER A 248 -19.95 -10.85 -11.33
C SER A 248 -20.72 -10.05 -12.37
N TYR A 249 -19.97 -9.46 -13.30
CA TYR A 249 -20.47 -8.84 -14.53
C TYR A 249 -19.84 -9.51 -15.75
N ASP A 250 -20.29 -9.13 -16.94
CA ASP A 250 -19.62 -9.51 -18.18
C ASP A 250 -18.26 -8.82 -18.31
N ILE A 251 -17.38 -9.42 -19.12
CA ILE A 251 -16.09 -8.83 -19.49
C ILE A 251 -16.36 -7.48 -20.18
N ALA A 252 -15.66 -6.45 -19.74
CA ALA A 252 -15.78 -5.11 -20.30
C ALA A 252 -14.92 -4.99 -21.57
N ASN A 253 -15.48 -5.40 -22.71
CA ASN A 253 -14.77 -5.32 -24.00
C ASN A 253 -14.71 -3.90 -24.57
N ASP A 254 -15.60 -3.01 -24.13
CA ASP A 254 -15.78 -1.67 -24.72
C ASP A 254 -15.33 -0.53 -23.77
N PHE A 255 -14.84 -0.85 -22.58
CA PHE A 255 -14.36 0.15 -21.63
C PHE A 255 -12.84 0.29 -21.74
N GLU A 256 -12.40 1.50 -22.09
CA GLU A 256 -11.00 1.91 -22.12
C GLU A 256 -10.87 3.21 -21.29
N PRO A 257 -10.09 3.20 -20.19
CA PRO A 257 -9.81 4.34 -19.33
C PRO A 257 -9.34 5.64 -20.00
#